data_AF-A0A424N7Y7-F1
#
_entry.id   AF-A0A424N7Y7-F1
#
_cell.length_a   1.000
_cell.length_b   1.000
_cell.length_c   1.000
_cell.angle_alpha   90.00
_cell.angle_beta   90.00
_cell.angle_gamma   90.00
#
_symmetry.space_group_name_H-M   'P 1'
#
loop_
_entity.id
_entity.type
_entity.pdbx_description
1 polymer ?
#
loop_
_entity_poly.entity_id
_entity_poly.type
_entity_poly.pdbx_seq_one_letter_code
_entity_poly.pdbx_strand_id
1 'polypeptide(L)'
;MSVLSPCISVCLHDPATDYCYGCGRTHTEIQTWKSPQTDQEWKAKNLEEIKARLSGFQHEAFERSYAYKKKHGVSPIKELKLKGEYK
;
A
#
# COMPACT_ATOMS: atom_id res chain seq x y z
N MET A 1 -16.21 -8.80 -3.13
CA MET A 1 -15.00 -9.22 -2.38
C MET A 1 -14.31 -7.98 -1.86
N SER A 2 -13.79 -7.98 -0.63
CA SER A 2 -13.15 -6.78 -0.05
C SER A 2 -11.69 -6.65 -0.48
N VAL A 3 -11.30 -5.48 -0.99
CA VAL A 3 -9.91 -5.21 -1.37
C VAL A 3 -9.12 -4.81 -0.11
N LEU A 4 -8.03 -5.53 0.18
CA LEU A 4 -7.17 -5.22 1.31
C LEU A 4 -6.38 -3.93 1.07
N SER A 5 -6.10 -3.19 2.15
CA SER A 5 -5.31 -1.96 2.01
C SER A 5 -3.90 -2.24 1.47
N PRO A 6 -3.44 -1.52 0.43
CA PRO A 6 -2.12 -1.72 -0.19
C PRO A 6 -0.96 -1.13 0.63
N CYS A 7 -1.21 -0.52 1.79
CA CYS A 7 -0.17 0.09 2.61
C CYS A 7 0.92 -0.91 3.04
N ILE A 8 2.19 -0.69 2.71
CA ILE A 8 3.28 -1.57 3.16
C ILE A 8 3.90 -1.14 4.51
N SER A 9 3.30 -0.16 5.19
CA SER A 9 3.80 0.42 6.46
C SER A 9 5.15 1.17 6.34
N VAL A 10 5.43 1.65 5.12
CA VAL A 10 6.41 2.68 4.78
C VAL A 10 5.62 3.80 4.11
N CYS A 11 5.73 5.02 4.63
CA CYS A 11 4.98 6.17 4.13
C CYS A 11 5.94 7.35 3.95
N LEU A 12 6.43 7.49 2.73
CA LEU A 12 7.21 8.62 2.27
C LEU A 12 6.75 8.92 0.84
N HIS A 13 6.50 10.19 0.52
CA HIS A 13 5.95 10.60 -0.77
C HIS A 13 6.99 11.42 -1.54
N ASP A 14 6.96 11.27 -2.86
CA ASP A 14 7.71 12.13 -3.78
C ASP A 14 7.11 13.54 -3.80
N PRO A 15 7.86 14.60 -3.48
CA PRO A 15 7.34 15.97 -3.49
C PRO A 15 6.92 16.46 -4.88
N ALA A 16 7.39 15.85 -5.97
CA ALA A 16 7.02 16.26 -7.32
C ALA A 16 5.68 15.64 -7.78
N THR A 17 5.42 14.37 -7.47
CA THR A 17 4.26 13.61 -7.97
C THR A 17 3.21 13.29 -6.91
N ASP A 18 3.53 13.47 -5.64
CA ASP A 18 2.77 13.00 -4.47
C ASP A 18 2.66 11.48 -4.35
N TYR A 19 3.39 10.68 -5.14
CA TYR A 19 3.31 9.23 -5.04
C TYR A 19 4.11 8.69 -3.86
N CYS A 20 3.48 7.82 -3.08
CA CYS A 20 4.16 7.11 -2.00
C CYS A 20 5.19 6.13 -2.56
N TYR A 21 6.46 6.27 -2.21
CA TYR A 21 7.54 5.36 -2.63
C TYR A 21 7.29 3.89 -2.24
N GLY A 22 6.48 3.65 -1.20
CA GLY A 22 6.17 2.30 -0.72
C GLY A 22 4.93 1.67 -1.37
N CYS A 23 3.89 2.45 -1.65
CA CYS A 23 2.61 1.88 -2.12
C CYS A 23 1.98 2.60 -3.31
N GLY A 24 2.66 3.57 -3.91
CA GLY A 24 2.22 4.30 -5.11
C GLY A 24 1.01 5.22 -4.91
N ARG A 25 0.37 5.22 -3.74
CA ARG A 25 -0.78 6.08 -3.44
C ARG A 25 -0.38 7.52 -3.18
N THR A 26 -1.26 8.44 -3.56
CA THR A 26 -1.21 9.85 -3.13
C THR A 26 -1.79 10.05 -1.74
N HIS A 27 -1.58 11.22 -1.14
CA HIS A 27 -2.23 11.57 0.13
C HIS A 27 -3.76 11.53 0.00
N THR A 28 -4.30 12.06 -1.10
CA THR A 28 -5.74 12.06 -1.37
C THR A 28 -6.28 10.63 -1.44
N GLU A 29 -5.62 9.74 -2.17
CA GLU A 29 -6.03 8.32 -2.26
C GLU A 29 -5.95 7.61 -0.91
N ILE A 30 -4.99 7.97 -0.05
CA ILE A 30 -4.91 7.44 1.33
C ILE A 30 -6.14 7.88 2.14
N GLN A 31 -6.59 9.12 2.02
CA GLN A 31 -7.80 9.61 2.71
C GLN A 31 -9.05 8.97 2.14
N THR A 32 -9.18 8.92 0.82
CA THR A 32 -10.30 8.25 0.14
C THR A 32 -10.37 6.78 0.59
N TRP A 33 -9.26 6.04 0.61
CA TRP A 33 -9.27 4.65 1.06
C TRP A 33 -9.85 4.44 2.48
N LYS A 34 -9.60 5.38 3.39
CA LYS A 34 -10.06 5.35 4.79
C LYS A 34 -11.54 5.70 4.94
N SER A 35 -12.12 6.40 3.97
CA SER A 35 -13.53 6.79 4.03
C SER A 35 -14.42 5.54 3.98
N PRO A 36 -15.39 5.40 4.92
CA PRO A 36 -16.33 4.28 4.90
C PRO A 36 -17.29 4.30 3.70
N GLN A 37 -17.45 5.46 3.05
CA GLN A 37 -18.26 5.63 1.85
C GLN A 37 -17.52 5.21 0.57
N THR A 38 -16.22 4.88 0.66
CA THR A 38 -15.44 4.55 -0.53
C THR A 38 -15.71 3.14 -1.01
N ASP A 39 -16.18 3.10 -2.25
CA ASP A 39 -16.62 1.92 -2.98
C ASP A 39 -15.49 0.89 -3.23
N GLN A 40 -15.87 -0.38 -3.36
CA GLN A 40 -14.92 -1.48 -3.58
C GLN A 40 -14.37 -1.52 -5.00
N GLU A 41 -15.14 -1.12 -6.01
CA GLU A 41 -14.67 -0.99 -7.39
C GLU A 41 -13.62 0.11 -7.49
N TRP A 42 -13.84 1.25 -6.80
CA TRP A 42 -12.82 2.30 -6.69
C TRP A 42 -11.53 1.74 -6.07
N LYS A 43 -11.63 0.96 -4.99
CA LYS A 43 -10.45 0.35 -4.33
C LYS A 43 -9.73 -0.66 -5.24
N ALA A 44 -10.47 -1.44 -6.01
CA ALA A 44 -9.90 -2.38 -6.98
C ALA A 44 -9.17 -1.62 -8.10
N LYS A 45 -9.78 -0.57 -8.64
CA LYS A 45 -9.17 0.27 -9.68
C LYS A 45 -7.91 0.99 -9.16
N ASN A 46 -8.00 1.61 -7.98
CA ASN A 46 -6.87 2.29 -7.36
C ASN A 46 -5.70 1.32 -7.11
N LEU A 47 -5.98 0.07 -6.72
CA LEU A 47 -4.94 -0.95 -6.55
C LEU A 47 -4.19 -1.26 -7.85
N GLU A 48 -4.85 -1.28 -9.00
CA GLU A 48 -4.19 -1.49 -10.29
C GLU A 48 -3.41 -0.25 -10.74
N GLU A 49 -3.98 0.94 -10.54
CA GLU A 49 -3.31 2.21 -10.87
C GLU A 49 -2.00 2.40 -10.07
N ILE A 50 -2.02 2.11 -8.76
CA ILE A 50 -0.83 2.31 -7.91
C ILE A 50 0.28 1.31 -8.23
N LYS A 51 -0.06 0.08 -8.65
CA LYS A 51 0.93 -0.90 -9.12
C LYS A 51 1.64 -0.40 -10.37
N ALA A 52 0.88 0.15 -11.31
CA ALA A 52 1.42 0.70 -12.56
C ALA A 52 2.36 1.91 -12.35
N ARG A 53 2.23 2.63 -11.22
CA ARG A 53 3.12 3.74 -10.84
C ARG A 53 4.47 3.26 -10.28
N LEU A 54 4.53 2.04 -9.75
CA LEU A 54 5.74 1.48 -9.18
C LEU A 54 6.56 0.79 -10.26
N SER A 55 7.89 0.83 -10.13
CA SER A 55 8.79 0.14 -11.06
C SER A 55 10.00 -0.45 -10.36
N GLY A 56 10.68 -1.38 -11.03
CA GLY A 56 11.87 -2.07 -10.52
C GLY A 56 11.66 -2.62 -9.11
N PHE A 57 12.63 -2.37 -8.22
CA PHE A 57 12.59 -2.85 -6.84
C PHE A 57 11.36 -2.40 -6.05
N GLN A 58 10.81 -1.21 -6.31
CA GLN A 58 9.63 -0.73 -5.60
C GLN A 58 8.41 -1.61 -5.90
N HIS A 59 8.20 -1.94 -7.18
CA HIS A 59 7.11 -2.80 -7.61
C HIS A 59 7.26 -4.21 -7.02
N GLU A 60 8.45 -4.79 -7.08
CA GLU A 60 8.71 -6.11 -6.50
C GLU A 60 8.53 -6.14 -4.98
N ALA A 61 9.01 -5.12 -4.27
CA ALA A 61 8.86 -5.01 -2.82
C ALA A 61 7.38 -4.85 -2.42
N PHE A 62 6.63 -4.05 -3.18
CA PHE A 62 5.18 -3.92 -3.02
C PHE A 62 4.47 -5.26 -3.19
N GLU A 63 4.70 -5.97 -4.29
CA GLU A 63 4.04 -7.25 -4.56
C GLU A 63 4.34 -8.29 -3.48
N ARG A 64 5.61 -8.42 -3.05
CA ARG A 64 5.98 -9.30 -1.92
C ARG A 64 5.26 -8.91 -0.64
N SER A 65 5.25 -7.62 -0.28
CA SER A 65 4.59 -7.15 0.94
C SER A 65 3.07 -7.33 0.89
N TYR A 66 2.46 -7.13 -0.27
CA TYR A 66 1.01 -7.22 -0.43
C TYR A 66 0.54 -8.67 -0.47
N ALA A 67 1.29 -9.57 -1.12
CA ALA A 67 1.07 -11.00 -1.06
C ALA A 67 1.20 -11.54 0.38
N TYR A 68 2.24 -11.10 1.11
CA TYR A 68 2.39 -11.42 2.53
C TYR A 68 1.16 -10.97 3.34
N LYS A 69 0.72 -9.72 3.16
CA LYS A 69 -0.46 -9.21 3.86
C LYS A 69 -1.73 -9.98 3.54
N LYS A 70 -1.94 -10.38 2.28
CA LYS A 70 -3.10 -11.21 1.91
C LYS A 70 -3.14 -12.54 2.68
N LYS A 71 -1.96 -13.13 2.95
CA LYS A 71 -1.84 -14.39 3.68
C LYS A 71 -1.86 -14.23 5.20
N HIS A 72 -1.25 -13.17 5.73
CA HIS A 72 -0.97 -13.00 7.16
C HIS A 72 -1.82 -11.91 7.85
N GLY A 73 -2.60 -11.13 7.09
CA GLY A 73 -3.40 -10.00 7.60
C GLY A 73 -2.61 -8.73 7.91
N VAL A 74 -1.28 -8.77 7.92
CA VAL A 74 -0.38 -7.64 8.24
C VAL A 74 0.75 -7.52 7.21
N SER A 75 1.31 -6.32 7.02
CA SER A 75 2.55 -6.20 6.21
C SER A 75 3.76 -6.72 7.00
N PRO A 76 4.83 -7.21 6.34
CA PRO A 76 6.05 -7.67 7.02
C PRO A 76 6.64 -6.61 7.95
N ILE A 77 6.69 -5.35 7.49
CA ILE A 77 7.21 -4.23 8.27
C ILE A 77 6.35 -3.95 9.50
N LYS A 78 5.02 -4.02 9.38
CA LYS A 78 4.13 -3.84 10.54
C LYS A 78 4.33 -4.96 11.54
N GLU A 79 4.49 -6.19 11.08
CA GLU A 79 4.76 -7.34 11.94
C GLU A 79 6.07 -7.20 12.71
N LEU A 80 7.17 -6.87 12.02
CA LEU A 80 8.47 -6.64 12.66
C LEU A 80 8.39 -5.52 13.71
N LYS A 81 7.67 -4.43 13.41
CA LYS A 81 7.42 -3.34 14.37
C LYS A 81 6.64 -3.82 15.60
N LEU A 82 5.64 -4.69 15.42
CA LEU A 82 4.86 -5.26 16.53
C LEU A 82 5.70 -6.21 17.39
N LYS A 83 6.68 -6.91 16.81
CA LYS A 83 7.61 -7.80 17.52
C LYS A 83 8.82 -7.08 18.14
N GLY A 84 9.01 -5.79 17.85
CA GLY A 84 10.21 -5.05 18.26
C GLY A 84 11.49 -5.44 17.51
N GLU A 85 11.34 -6.05 16.32
CA GLU A 85 12.44 -6.58 15.51
C GLU A 85 12.78 -5.67 14.31
N TYR A 86 12.03 -4.58 14.14
CA TYR A 86 12.26 -3.61 13.08
C TYR A 86 13.45 -2.70 13.45
N LYS A 87 14.55 -2.87 12.71
CA LYS A 87 15.81 -2.14 12.90
C LYS A 87 15.82 -0.82 12.13
#